data_AF-A0A850P1E2-F1
#
_entry.id   AF-A0A850P1E2-F1
#
_cell.length_a   1.000
_cell.length_b   1.000
_cell.length_c   1.000
_cell.angle_alpha   90.00
_cell.angle_beta   90.00
_cell.angle_gamma   90.00
#
_symmetry.space_group_name_H-M   'P 1'
#
loop_
_entity.id
_entity.type
_entity.pdbx_description
1 polymer ?
#
loop_
_entity_poly.entity_id
_entity_poly.type
_entity_poly.pdbx_seq_one_letter_code
_entity_poly.pdbx_strand_id
1 'polypeptide(L)' 'MATDTNRFDRDREAEKDAATRQALAEIAAGRVVSAEAAIAWIDSLGTDHPLPMPEPGQ' A
#
# COMPACT_ATOMS: atom_id res chain seq x y z
N MET A 1 -33.50 -9.61 20.33
CA MET A 1 -32.07 -9.77 20.63
C MET A 1 -31.29 -9.31 19.40
N ALA A 2 -31.00 -8.02 19.28
CA ALA A 2 -30.22 -7.49 18.18
C ALA A 2 -29.38 -6.32 18.73
N THR A 3 -28.06 -6.54 18.79
CA THR A 3 -26.94 -5.62 18.56
C THR A 3 -25.75 -6.04 19.43
N ASP A 4 -25.02 -7.04 18.95
CA ASP A 4 -23.60 -7.22 19.32
C ASP A 4 -22.73 -7.14 18.06
N THR A 5 -23.01 -6.14 17.22
CA THR A 5 -22.25 -5.80 16.00
C THR A 5 -21.53 -4.45 16.16
N ASN A 6 -21.58 -3.78 17.32
CA ASN A 6 -21.29 -2.34 17.40
C ASN A 6 -20.03 -1.92 18.20
N ARG A 7 -19.18 -2.86 18.65
CA ARG A 7 -17.90 -2.50 19.31
C ARG A 7 -16.69 -2.83 18.43
N PHE A 8 -16.63 -4.05 17.90
CA PHE A 8 -15.53 -4.50 17.05
C PHE A 8 -15.49 -3.82 15.67
N ASP A 9 -16.63 -3.38 15.14
CA ASP A 9 -16.72 -2.66 13.87
C ASP A 9 -16.21 -1.21 13.96
N ARG A 10 -16.29 -0.57 15.14
CA ARG A 10 -15.86 0.82 15.34
C ARG A 10 -14.33 0.92 15.37
N ASP A 11 -13.66 -0.02 16.02
CA ASP A 11 -12.20 -0.06 16.08
C ASP A 11 -11.62 -0.34 14.69
N ARG A 12 -12.25 -1.23 13.92
CA ARG A 12 -11.86 -1.52 12.53
C ARG A 12 -11.99 -0.32 11.60
N GLU A 13 -13.07 0.45 11.70
CA GLU A 13 -13.21 1.64 10.85
C GLU A 13 -12.22 2.75 11.25
N ALA A 14 -11.96 2.94 12.54
CA ALA A 14 -10.93 3.87 13.00
C ALA A 14 -9.52 3.46 12.52
N GLU A 15 -9.21 2.17 12.49
CA GLU A 15 -7.97 1.62 11.95
C GLU A 15 -7.86 1.86 10.43
N LYS A 16 -8.95 1.67 9.67
CA LYS A 16 -8.98 1.97 8.23
C LYS A 16 -8.75 3.46 7.96
N ASP A 17 -9.36 4.33 8.75
CA ASP A 17 -9.18 5.79 8.62
C ASP A 17 -7.76 6.22 8.97
N ALA A 18 -7.13 5.60 9.97
CA ALA A 18 -5.74 5.82 10.32
C ALA A 18 -4.80 5.35 9.20
N ALA A 19 -5.00 4.13 8.69
CA ALA A 19 -4.21 3.56 7.59
C ALA A 19 -4.32 4.41 6.31
N THR A 20 -5.52 4.89 5.98
CA THR A 20 -5.75 5.75 4.82
C THR A 20 -4.99 7.07 4.95
N ARG A 21 -5.06 7.72 6.12
CA ARG A 21 -4.31 8.97 6.36
C ARG A 21 -2.80 8.76 6.31
N GLN A 22 -2.30 7.65 6.82
CA GLN A 22 -0.88 7.31 6.72
C GLN A 22 -0.46 7.13 5.26
N ALA A 23 -1.20 6.35 4.47
CA ALA A 23 -0.91 6.15 3.06
C ALA A 23 -0.90 7.47 2.27
N LEU A 24 -1.86 8.37 2.54
CA LEU A 24 -1.88 9.72 1.94
C LEU A 24 -0.66 10.56 2.34
N ALA A 25 -0.19 10.47 3.58
CA ALA A 25 1.01 11.17 4.03
C ALA A 25 2.28 10.62 3.36
N GLU A 26 2.37 9.31 3.15
CA GLU A 26 3.47 8.67 2.43
C GLU A 26 3.50 9.11 0.95
N ILE A 27 2.33 9.16 0.30
CA ILE A 27 2.19 9.70 -1.06
C ILE A 27 2.63 11.17 -1.11
N ALA A 28 2.17 12.00 -0.18
CA ALA A 28 2.56 13.41 -0.10
C ALA A 28 4.06 13.61 0.17
N ALA A 29 4.69 12.68 0.88
CA ALA A 29 6.14 12.66 1.10
C ALA A 29 6.94 12.12 -0.10
N GLY A 30 6.29 11.81 -1.22
CA GLY A 30 6.95 11.26 -2.41
C GLY A 30 7.42 9.81 -2.24
N ARG A 31 6.90 9.07 -1.24
CA ARG A 31 7.22 7.65 -1.05
C ARG A 31 6.41 6.79 -2.01
N VAL A 32 6.54 7.06 -3.30
CA VAL A 32 5.88 6.35 -4.39
C VAL A 32 6.93 5.83 -5.37
N VAL A 33 6.67 4.65 -5.92
CA VAL A 33 7.41 4.12 -7.07
C VAL A 33 6.65 4.50 -8.35
N SER A 34 7.38 4.76 -9.43
CA SER A 34 6.73 5.00 -10.73
C SER A 34 6.07 3.72 -11.24
N ALA A 35 4.96 3.87 -11.97
CA ALA A 35 4.28 2.72 -12.56
C ALA A 35 5.18 1.99 -13.58
N GLU A 36 6.01 2.73 -14.31
CA GLU A 36 6.98 2.16 -15.26
C GLU A 36 8.03 1.29 -14.57
N ALA A 37 8.62 1.77 -13.47
CA ALA A 37 9.60 1.00 -12.71
C ALA A 37 8.97 -0.27 -12.09
N ALA A 38 7.72 -0.16 -11.61
CA ALA A 38 6.99 -1.31 -11.10
C ALA A 38 6.71 -2.36 -12.20
N ILE A 39 6.30 -1.94 -13.39
CA ILE A 39 6.05 -2.85 -14.53
C ILE A 39 7.34 -3.52 -14.97
N ALA A 40 8.43 -2.76 -15.16
CA ALA A 40 9.71 -3.31 -15.57
C ALA A 40 10.20 -4.37 -14.57
N TRP A 41 10.06 -4.08 -13.28
CA TRP A 41 10.37 -5.05 -12.23
C TRP A 41 9.49 -6.30 -12.32
N ILE A 42 8.18 -6.17 -12.42
CA ILE A 42 7.24 -7.28 -12.55
C ILE A 42 7.57 -8.16 -13.76
N ASP A 43 7.82 -7.56 -14.92
CA ASP A 43 8.13 -8.27 -16.16
C ASP A 43 9.46 -9.03 -16.09
N SER A 44 10.39 -8.60 -15.23
CA SER A 44 11.66 -9.28 -15.01
C SER A 44 11.57 -10.50 -14.09
N LEU A 45 10.48 -10.63 -13.30
CA LEU A 45 10.33 -11.72 -12.34
C LEU A 45 10.21 -13.07 -13.07
N GLY A 46 11.01 -14.04 -12.64
CA GLY A 46 11.02 -15.38 -13.25
C GLY A 46 11.82 -15.49 -14.55
N THR A 47 12.55 -14.43 -14.95
CA THR A 47 13.55 -14.47 -16.02
C THR A 47 14.94 -14.80 -15.46
N ASP A 48 15.92 -15.05 -16.34
CA ASP A 48 17.33 -15.27 -15.96
C ASP A 48 18.00 -14.01 -15.38
N HIS A 49 17.39 -12.83 -15.55
CA HIS A 49 17.91 -11.53 -15.10
C HIS A 49 16.82 -10.71 -14.40
N PRO A 50 16.40 -11.08 -13.18
CA PRO A 50 15.44 -10.31 -12.43
C PRO A 50 16.01 -8.94 -12.05
N LEU A 51 15.20 -7.89 -12.20
CA LEU A 51 15.53 -6.55 -11.73
C LEU A 51 15.35 -6.45 -10.21
N PRO A 52 16.09 -5.56 -9.54
CA PRO A 52 15.83 -5.24 -8.14
C PRO A 52 14.45 -4.60 -7.99
N MET A 53 13.86 -4.75 -6.80
CA MET A 53 12.61 -4.06 -6.46
C MET A 53 12.84 -2.54 -6.55
N PRO A 54 11.93 -1.78 -7.19
CA PRO A 54 12.07 -0.34 -7.29
C PRO A 54 11.90 0.33 -5.93
N GLU A 55 12.70 1.35 -5.69
CA GLU A 55 12.70 2.16 -4.49
C GLU A 55 11.87 3.44 -4.70
N PRO A 56 11.22 3.97 -3.65
CA PRO A 56 10.48 5.21 -3.76
C PRO A 56 11.35 6.40 -4.18
N GLY A 57 10.82 7.27 -5.05
CA GLY A 57 11.49 8.52 -5.48
C GLY A 57 12.60 8.36 -6.54
N GLN A 58 12.69 7.19 -7.18
CA GLN A 58 13.52 6.97 -8.37
C GLN A 58 12.98 7.66 -9.63
#